data_AF-A0A645GKJ0-F1
#
_entry.id   AF-A0A645GKJ0-F1
#
_cell.length_a   1.000
_cell.length_b   1.000
_cell.length_c   1.000
_cell.angle_alpha   90.00
_cell.angle_beta   90.00
_cell.angle_gamma   90.00
#
_symmetry.space_group_name_H-M   'P 1'
#
loop_
_entity.id
_entity.type
_entity.pdbx_description
1 polymer ?
#
loop_
_entity_poly.entity_id
_entity_poly.type
_entity_poly.pdbx_seq_one_letter_code
_entity_poly.pdbx_strand_id
1 'polypeptide(L)'
;MHMGVKPRIRKHRCRRCGICVGRCRVGAIALSPVPRIDHALCVGCGGCFAACPNKAVSVLSWDGLRNLIFGGRIFREKLVEYACAAHRGKRNIYLNFALNITRGCDCEPLPMRGVVPDVGILAAVDPVAIDAACYDLTARQGKRFRGREQLAYAEKIGMGNTRYRLFEII
;
A
#
# COMPACT_ATOMS: atom_id res chain seq x y z
N MET A 1 2.98 6.30 5.53
CA MET A 1 2.89 5.10 4.67
C MET A 1 1.47 4.57 4.75
N HIS A 2 0.89 4.29 3.59
CA HIS A 2 -0.54 4.22 3.27
C HIS A 2 -1.34 5.52 3.55
N MET A 3 -1.21 6.16 4.70
CA MET A 3 -2.01 7.35 5.08
C MET A 3 -1.65 8.68 4.38
N GLY A 4 -0.81 8.65 3.33
CA GLY A 4 -0.38 9.85 2.58
C GLY A 4 0.41 10.90 3.37
N VAL A 5 0.91 10.57 4.57
CA VAL A 5 1.55 11.54 5.46
C VAL A 5 3.00 11.80 5.08
N LYS A 6 3.35 13.07 4.90
CA LYS A 6 4.75 13.49 4.66
C LYS A 6 5.47 13.74 5.99
N PRO A 7 6.60 13.06 6.24
CA PRO A 7 7.30 13.16 7.52
C PRO A 7 8.01 14.50 7.71
N ARG A 8 8.35 14.84 8.95
CA ARG A 8 9.17 15.99 9.35
C ARG A 8 10.32 15.55 10.26
N ILE A 9 11.46 16.25 10.21
CA ILE A 9 12.61 15.95 11.08
C ILE A 9 12.52 16.81 12.35
N ARG A 10 12.52 16.17 13.52
CA ARG A 10 12.64 16.81 14.84
C ARG A 10 14.09 17.16 15.10
N LYS A 11 14.43 18.44 14.92
CA LYS A 11 15.81 18.95 15.02
C LYS A 11 16.52 18.54 16.31
N HIS A 12 15.84 18.62 17.45
CA HIS A 12 16.39 18.28 18.78
C HIS A 12 16.79 16.80 18.96
N ARG A 13 16.32 15.88 18.10
CA ARG A 13 16.71 14.44 18.14
C ARG A 13 17.64 14.04 17.00
N CYS A 14 17.82 14.92 16.02
CA CYS A 14 18.55 14.59 14.80
C CYS A 14 20.05 14.76 15.02
N ARG A 15 20.81 13.64 15.00
CA ARG A 15 22.28 13.66 15.03
C ARG A 15 22.95 13.88 13.67
N ARG A 16 22.19 14.25 12.64
CA ARG A 16 22.69 14.52 11.26
C ARG A 16 23.51 13.37 10.62
N CYS A 17 23.24 12.12 11.00
CA CYS A 17 23.99 10.93 10.55
C CYS A 17 23.88 10.54 9.05
N GLY A 18 23.16 11.27 8.20
CA GLY A 18 23.12 10.95 6.75
C GLY A 18 22.20 9.80 6.33
N ILE A 19 21.88 8.84 7.20
CA ILE A 19 21.18 7.59 6.83
C ILE A 19 19.87 7.83 6.06
N CYS A 20 19.06 8.81 6.49
CA CYS A 20 17.81 9.13 5.83
C CYS A 20 17.99 9.66 4.40
N VAL A 21 19.09 10.38 4.12
CA VAL A 21 19.42 10.92 2.79
C VAL A 21 19.67 9.76 1.83
N GLY A 22 20.53 8.80 2.20
CA GLY A 22 20.82 7.62 1.37
C GLY A 22 19.60 6.72 1.13
N ARG A 23 18.63 6.71 2.05
CA ARG A 23 17.35 5.98 1.86
C ARG A 23 16.35 6.72 0.96
N CYS A 24 16.53 8.00 0.69
CA CYS A 24 15.57 8.81 -0.05
C CYS A 24 15.78 8.69 -1.56
N ARG A 25 14.97 7.84 -2.22
CA ARG A 25 15.06 7.62 -3.69
C ARG A 25 14.66 8.83 -4.55
N VAL A 26 14.04 9.84 -3.95
CA VAL A 26 13.56 11.06 -4.64
C VAL A 26 14.35 12.31 -4.25
N GLY A 27 15.46 12.16 -3.53
CA GLY A 27 16.33 13.29 -3.18
C GLY A 27 15.70 14.35 -2.27
N ALA A 28 14.58 14.06 -1.61
CA ALA A 28 13.79 15.05 -0.87
C ALA A 28 14.37 15.45 0.50
N ILE A 29 15.58 15.02 0.88
CA ILE A 29 16.11 15.24 2.24
C ILE A 29 17.45 15.96 2.16
N ALA A 30 17.53 17.10 2.85
CA ALA A 30 18.76 17.88 3.01
C ALA A 30 19.14 17.95 4.48
N LEU A 31 20.44 17.79 4.81
CA LEU A 31 20.95 17.91 6.19
C LEU A 31 21.59 19.26 6.50
N SER A 32 21.96 20.03 5.47
CA SER A 32 22.64 21.32 5.58
C SER A 32 21.80 22.47 4.99
N PRO A 33 21.85 23.69 5.56
CA PRO A 33 22.43 24.02 6.87
C PRO A 33 21.62 23.46 8.05
N VAL A 34 20.36 23.08 7.81
CA VAL A 34 19.45 22.50 8.80
C VAL A 34 18.76 21.27 8.19
N PRO A 35 18.65 20.15 8.94
CA PRO A 35 17.92 18.98 8.52
C PRO A 35 16.46 19.30 8.17
N ARG A 36 16.08 19.07 6.92
CA ARG A 36 14.74 19.31 6.39
C ARG A 36 14.35 18.27 5.34
N ILE A 37 13.04 18.10 5.17
CA ILE A 37 12.46 17.29 4.10
C ILE A 37 11.70 18.26 3.20
N ASP A 38 12.06 18.28 1.92
CA ASP A 38 11.31 19.00 0.90
C ASP A 38 10.00 18.25 0.63
N HIS A 39 8.89 18.87 1.01
CA HIS A 39 7.56 18.27 0.86
C HIS A 39 7.04 18.33 -0.56
N ALA A 40 7.58 19.17 -1.46
CA ALA A 40 7.23 19.14 -2.87
C ALA A 40 7.77 17.85 -3.53
N LEU A 41 9.01 17.47 -3.22
CA LEU A 41 9.64 16.26 -3.74
C LEU A 41 9.24 14.97 -2.97
N CYS A 42 8.90 15.08 -1.69
CA CYS A 42 8.62 13.91 -0.87
C CYS A 42 7.31 13.21 -1.29
N VAL A 43 7.43 11.94 -1.67
CA VAL A 43 6.30 11.06 -2.02
C VAL A 43 5.61 10.40 -0.81
N GLY A 44 6.07 10.69 0.41
CA GLY A 44 5.46 10.12 1.64
C GLY A 44 5.77 8.63 1.85
N CYS A 45 6.83 8.11 1.23
CA CYS A 45 7.18 6.68 1.29
C CYS A 45 7.61 6.19 2.68
N GLY A 46 7.85 7.08 3.65
CA GLY A 46 8.20 6.73 5.03
C GLY A 46 9.54 6.00 5.24
N GLY A 47 10.36 5.78 4.21
CA GLY A 47 11.63 5.07 4.34
C GLY A 47 12.59 5.74 5.34
N CYS A 48 12.60 7.08 5.40
CA CYS A 48 13.38 7.83 6.39
C CYS A 48 12.87 7.66 7.83
N PHE A 49 11.56 7.46 8.01
CA PHE A 49 10.96 7.19 9.33
C PHE A 49 11.42 5.84 9.85
N ALA A 50 11.32 4.79 9.03
CA ALA A 50 11.76 3.45 9.38
C ALA A 50 13.28 3.34 9.60
N ALA A 51 14.08 4.09 8.83
CA ALA A 51 15.53 3.98 8.88
C ALA A 51 16.22 4.84 9.96
N CYS A 52 15.51 5.74 10.65
CA CYS A 52 16.14 6.69 11.56
C CYS A 52 16.45 6.04 12.93
N PRO A 53 17.73 5.80 13.28
CA PRO A 53 18.07 5.12 14.55
C PRO A 53 17.73 5.99 15.78
N ASN A 54 17.75 7.32 15.61
CA ASN A 54 17.46 8.27 16.68
C ASN A 54 15.96 8.61 16.80
N LYS A 55 15.08 7.95 16.03
CA LYS A 55 13.63 8.23 15.98
C LYS A 55 13.33 9.73 15.80
N ALA A 56 14.19 10.43 15.05
CA ALA A 56 14.11 11.87 14.85
C ALA A 56 13.12 12.27 13.75
N VAL A 57 12.69 11.32 12.93
CA VAL A 57 11.69 11.55 11.89
C VAL A 57 10.31 11.30 12.47
N SER A 58 9.40 12.24 12.29
CA SER A 58 8.04 12.19 12.81
C SER A 58 7.02 12.21 11.69
N VAL A 59 6.01 11.35 11.80
CA VAL A 59 4.85 11.31 10.91
C VAL A 59 3.62 11.95 11.53
N LEU A 60 3.74 12.51 12.75
CA LEU A 60 2.65 13.25 13.39
C LEU A 60 2.59 14.65 12.78
N SER A 61 1.51 14.92 12.06
CA SER A 61 1.22 16.22 11.45
C SER A 61 -0.28 16.45 11.40
N TRP A 62 -0.70 17.71 11.30
CA TRP A 62 -2.10 18.08 11.13
C TRP A 62 -2.71 17.41 9.88
N ASP A 63 -1.97 17.42 8.77
CA ASP A 63 -2.36 16.71 7.54
C ASP A 63 -2.48 15.20 7.76
N GLY A 64 -1.60 14.63 8.58
CA GLY A 64 -1.65 13.23 8.95
C GLY A 64 -2.89 12.87 9.78
N LEU A 65 -3.27 13.73 10.72
CA LEU A 65 -4.49 13.56 11.51
C LEU A 65 -5.74 13.71 10.63
N ARG A 66 -5.76 14.73 9.75
CA ARG A 66 -6.84 14.92 8.78
C ARG A 66 -6.99 13.72 7.85
N ASN A 67 -5.89 13.18 7.33
CA ASN A 67 -5.91 11.99 6.49
C ASN A 67 -6.27 10.71 7.27
N LEU A 68 -6.01 10.64 8.58
CA LEU A 68 -6.46 9.53 9.41
C LEU A 68 -7.98 9.49 9.53
N ILE A 69 -8.61 10.64 9.73
CA ILE A 69 -10.05 10.74 9.96
C ILE A 69 -10.82 10.73 8.63
N PHE A 70 -10.31 11.43 7.60
CA PHE A 70 -11.05 11.68 6.36
C PHE A 70 -10.37 11.13 5.09
N GLY A 71 -9.18 10.54 5.20
CA GLY A 71 -8.32 10.18 4.06
C GLY A 71 -8.48 8.76 3.54
N GLY A 72 -9.64 8.12 3.72
CA GLY A 72 -9.87 6.73 3.31
C GLY A 72 -9.54 6.44 1.83
N ARG A 73 -9.78 7.41 0.93
CA ARG A 73 -9.38 7.31 -0.49
C ARG A 73 -7.86 7.34 -0.68
N ILE A 74 -7.18 8.28 -0.02
CA ILE A 74 -5.72 8.42 -0.09
C ILE A 74 -5.04 7.13 0.39
N PHE A 75 -5.57 6.54 1.47
CA PHE A 75 -5.10 5.25 1.97
C PHE A 75 -5.15 4.15 0.91
N ARG A 76 -6.30 4.02 0.22
CA ARG A 76 -6.53 3.04 -0.85
C ARG A 76 -5.62 3.26 -2.05
N GLU A 77 -5.52 4.48 -2.55
CA GLU A 77 -4.66 4.81 -3.69
C GLU A 77 -3.19 4.54 -3.37
N LYS A 78 -2.73 4.93 -2.18
CA LYS A 78 -1.34 4.69 -1.78
C LYS A 78 -1.02 3.21 -1.67
N LEU A 79 -1.93 2.37 -1.14
CA LEU A 79 -1.74 0.91 -1.14
C LEU A 79 -1.45 0.37 -2.55
N VAL A 80 -2.25 0.80 -3.53
CA VAL A 80 -2.09 0.42 -4.93
C VAL A 80 -0.78 0.94 -5.52
N GLU A 81 -0.38 2.18 -5.23
CA GLU A 81 0.91 2.72 -5.70
C GLU A 81 2.10 1.89 -5.18
N TYR A 82 2.08 1.44 -3.92
CA TYR A 82 3.13 0.57 -3.39
C TYR A 82 3.16 -0.80 -4.08
N ALA A 83 2.00 -1.40 -4.34
CA ALA A 83 1.91 -2.65 -5.08
C ALA A 83 2.42 -2.49 -6.52
N CYS A 84 2.08 -1.38 -7.18
CA CYS A 84 2.59 -1.01 -8.50
C CYS A 84 4.12 -0.86 -8.49
N ALA A 85 4.69 -0.22 -7.46
CA ALA A 85 6.14 -0.12 -7.32
C ALA A 85 6.83 -1.49 -7.13
N ALA A 86 6.16 -2.47 -6.53
CA ALA A 86 6.66 -3.83 -6.42
C ALA A 86 6.56 -4.62 -7.74
N HIS A 87 5.52 -4.37 -8.53
CA HIS A 87 5.23 -5.00 -9.82
C HIS A 87 6.10 -4.45 -10.97
N ARG A 88 6.22 -3.13 -11.09
CA ARG A 88 6.71 -2.42 -12.29
C ARG A 88 8.11 -2.86 -12.71
N GLY A 89 8.26 -3.17 -14.00
CA GLY A 89 9.54 -3.55 -14.62
C GLY A 89 9.99 -4.99 -14.32
N LYS A 90 9.10 -5.84 -13.82
CA LYS A 90 9.38 -7.25 -13.52
C LYS A 90 8.43 -8.17 -14.27
N ARG A 91 8.88 -9.41 -14.51
CA ARG A 91 8.04 -10.52 -15.00
C ARG A 91 7.62 -11.34 -13.79
N ASN A 92 6.39 -11.18 -13.35
CA ASN A 92 5.86 -11.84 -12.16
C ASN A 92 4.79 -12.85 -12.57
N ILE A 93 4.68 -13.93 -11.80
CA ILE A 93 3.51 -14.80 -11.77
C ILE A 93 2.86 -14.56 -10.40
N TYR A 94 1.56 -14.34 -10.41
CA TYR A 94 0.76 -14.09 -9.22
C TYR A 94 -0.01 -15.34 -8.84
N LEU A 95 0.02 -15.67 -7.56
CA LEU A 95 -0.75 -16.76 -6.96
C LEU A 95 -1.57 -16.17 -5.81
N ASN A 96 -2.89 -16.27 -5.91
CA ASN A 96 -3.79 -15.83 -4.84
C ASN A 96 -4.42 -17.06 -4.18
N PHE A 97 -4.38 -17.08 -2.86
CA PHE A 97 -5.02 -18.09 -2.02
C PHE A 97 -6.28 -17.47 -1.44
N ALA A 98 -7.40 -17.64 -2.12
CA ALA A 98 -8.69 -17.12 -1.68
C ALA A 98 -9.35 -18.11 -0.71
N LEU A 99 -8.69 -18.29 0.43
CA LEU A 99 -9.02 -19.23 1.50
C LEU A 99 -9.25 -18.46 2.82
N ASN A 100 -10.03 -19.03 3.73
CA ASN A 100 -10.32 -18.48 5.06
C ASN A 100 -10.70 -16.98 5.02
N ILE A 101 -11.65 -16.62 4.17
CA ILE A 101 -11.97 -15.22 3.89
C ILE A 101 -12.74 -14.62 5.07
N THR A 102 -12.15 -13.62 5.74
CA THR A 102 -12.72 -12.98 6.94
C THR A 102 -13.30 -11.58 6.66
N ARG A 103 -13.93 -10.97 7.68
CA ARG A 103 -14.55 -9.64 7.56
C ARG A 103 -13.55 -8.48 7.62
N GLY A 104 -12.51 -8.63 8.43
CA GLY A 104 -11.51 -7.59 8.69
C GLY A 104 -10.26 -7.76 7.84
N CYS A 105 -9.32 -6.83 7.98
CA CYS A 105 -8.01 -6.97 7.38
C CYS A 105 -7.11 -7.85 8.27
N ASP A 106 -6.25 -8.66 7.68
CA ASP A 106 -5.27 -9.48 8.44
C ASP A 106 -4.29 -8.65 9.28
N CYS A 107 -4.23 -7.34 9.04
CA CYS A 107 -3.50 -6.40 9.89
C CYS A 107 -4.18 -6.15 11.25
N GLU A 108 -5.44 -6.55 11.41
CA GLU A 108 -6.17 -6.46 12.68
C GLU A 108 -5.68 -7.56 13.63
N PRO A 109 -5.24 -7.20 14.86
CA PRO A 109 -4.69 -8.17 15.81
C PRO A 109 -5.79 -8.93 16.57
N LEU A 110 -6.85 -9.34 15.86
CA LEU A 110 -8.01 -10.01 16.43
C LEU A 110 -8.28 -11.32 15.69
N PRO A 111 -8.65 -12.40 16.40
CA PRO A 111 -9.10 -13.62 15.75
C PRO A 111 -10.41 -13.34 15.00
N MET A 112 -10.51 -13.81 13.76
CA MET A 112 -11.66 -13.59 12.90
C MET A 112 -12.21 -14.91 12.36
N ARG A 113 -13.53 -14.97 12.17
CA ARG A 113 -14.21 -16.11 11.56
C ARG A 113 -14.42 -15.87 10.06
N GLY A 114 -14.34 -16.94 9.28
CA GLY A 114 -14.67 -16.92 7.86
C GLY A 114 -16.11 -16.44 7.63
N VAL A 115 -16.31 -15.59 6.62
CA VAL A 115 -17.63 -15.04 6.25
C VAL A 115 -18.24 -15.68 5.01
N VAL A 116 -17.43 -16.43 4.26
CA VAL A 116 -17.77 -17.16 3.03
C VAL A 116 -16.86 -18.40 2.90
N PRO A 117 -17.32 -19.48 2.26
CA PRO A 117 -16.48 -20.61 1.86
C PRO A 117 -15.23 -20.23 1.04
N ASP A 118 -14.25 -21.12 1.09
CA ASP A 118 -13.04 -21.03 0.30
C ASP A 118 -13.35 -21.03 -1.20
N VAL A 119 -12.71 -20.14 -1.95
CA VAL A 119 -12.80 -20.10 -3.42
C VAL A 119 -11.76 -21.02 -4.06
N GLY A 120 -10.57 -21.11 -3.44
CA GLY A 120 -9.46 -21.92 -3.94
C GLY A 120 -8.22 -21.08 -4.27
N ILE A 121 -7.38 -21.62 -5.15
CA ILE A 121 -6.12 -21.01 -5.58
C ILE A 121 -6.28 -20.50 -7.01
N LEU A 122 -5.91 -19.25 -7.24
CA LEU A 122 -5.89 -18.64 -8.56
C LEU A 122 -4.45 -18.33 -8.98
N ALA A 123 -4.19 -18.37 -10.28
CA ALA A 123 -2.91 -17.99 -10.86
C ALA A 123 -3.11 -17.07 -12.07
N ALA A 124 -2.28 -16.04 -12.21
CA ALA A 124 -2.27 -15.18 -13.39
C ALA A 124 -0.92 -14.45 -13.56
N VAL A 125 -0.73 -13.80 -14.71
CA VAL A 125 0.40 -12.89 -14.97
C VAL A 125 0.02 -11.42 -14.84
N ASP A 126 -1.27 -11.11 -14.79
CA ASP A 126 -1.81 -9.77 -14.56
C ASP A 126 -2.30 -9.67 -13.10
N PRO A 127 -1.71 -8.79 -12.27
CA PRO A 127 -2.07 -8.68 -10.85
C PRO A 127 -3.46 -8.09 -10.61
N VAL A 128 -3.94 -7.22 -11.51
CA VAL A 128 -5.27 -6.61 -11.36
C VAL A 128 -6.34 -7.61 -11.74
N ALA A 129 -6.07 -8.42 -12.77
CA ALA A 129 -6.97 -9.46 -13.24
C ALA A 129 -7.20 -10.55 -12.19
N ILE A 130 -6.14 -11.03 -11.52
CA ILE A 130 -6.27 -12.06 -10.48
C ILE A 130 -7.00 -11.54 -9.23
N ASP A 131 -6.74 -10.31 -8.80
CA ASP A 131 -7.44 -9.71 -7.67
C ASP A 131 -8.92 -9.45 -8.00
N ALA A 132 -9.22 -9.02 -9.24
CA ALA A 132 -10.59 -8.90 -9.73
C ALA A 132 -11.30 -10.26 -9.75
N ALA A 133 -10.63 -11.31 -10.23
CA ALA A 133 -11.16 -12.67 -10.23
C ALA A 133 -11.47 -13.18 -8.83
N CYS A 134 -10.54 -13.01 -7.88
CA CYS A 134 -10.77 -13.36 -6.47
C CYS A 134 -11.99 -12.60 -5.92
N TYR A 135 -12.03 -11.28 -6.09
CA TYR A 135 -13.16 -10.46 -5.61
C TYR A 135 -14.50 -10.97 -6.16
N ASP A 136 -14.58 -11.26 -7.46
CA ASP A 136 -15.82 -11.63 -8.14
C ASP A 136 -16.31 -13.00 -7.72
N LEU A 137 -15.41 -13.98 -7.64
CA LEU A 137 -15.73 -15.33 -7.18
C LEU A 137 -16.19 -15.32 -5.73
N THR A 138 -15.53 -14.54 -4.87
CA THR A 138 -15.96 -14.38 -3.47
C THR A 138 -17.29 -13.64 -3.37
N ALA A 139 -17.51 -12.59 -4.15
CA ALA A 139 -18.75 -11.80 -4.11
C ALA A 139 -19.99 -12.61 -4.57
N ARG A 140 -19.81 -13.57 -5.47
CA ARG A 140 -20.88 -14.51 -5.89
C ARG A 140 -21.40 -15.37 -4.74
N GLN A 141 -20.66 -15.50 -3.63
CA GLN A 141 -21.09 -16.23 -2.45
C GLN A 141 -22.05 -15.42 -1.54
N GLY A 142 -22.59 -14.29 -2.03
CA GLY A 142 -23.64 -13.54 -1.35
C GLY A 142 -23.16 -12.51 -0.33
N LYS A 143 -21.87 -12.17 -0.34
CA LYS A 143 -21.30 -11.08 0.49
C LYS A 143 -20.79 -9.94 -0.37
N ARG A 144 -20.97 -8.72 0.13
CA ARG A 144 -20.44 -7.51 -0.50
C ARG A 144 -19.14 -7.10 0.18
N PHE A 145 -18.07 -7.06 -0.60
CA PHE A 145 -16.75 -6.64 -0.15
C PHE A 145 -16.45 -5.19 -0.57
N ARG A 146 -15.48 -4.57 0.10
CA ARG A 146 -14.86 -3.31 -0.35
C ARG A 146 -13.60 -3.67 -1.13
N GLY A 147 -13.17 -2.86 -2.09
CA GLY A 147 -11.97 -3.17 -2.88
C GLY A 147 -12.01 -2.72 -4.34
N ARG A 148 -13.20 -2.57 -4.92
CA ARG A 148 -13.38 -2.21 -6.33
C ARG A 148 -12.70 -0.90 -6.72
N GLU A 149 -12.70 0.09 -5.83
CA GLU A 149 -12.03 1.36 -6.07
C GLU A 149 -10.51 1.21 -6.24
N GLN A 150 -9.89 0.29 -5.47
CA GLN A 150 -8.46 0.00 -5.60
C GLN A 150 -8.15 -0.64 -6.95
N LEU A 151 -8.96 -1.58 -7.41
CA LEU A 151 -8.79 -2.23 -8.71
C LEU A 151 -8.94 -1.23 -9.86
N ALA A 152 -9.96 -0.37 -9.81
CA ALA A 152 -10.16 0.69 -10.80
C ALA A 152 -8.99 1.68 -10.83
N TYR A 153 -8.45 2.04 -9.65
CA TYR A 153 -7.28 2.89 -9.57
C TYR A 153 -6.00 2.20 -10.08
N ALA A 154 -5.83 0.89 -9.81
CA ALA A 154 -4.72 0.09 -10.30
C ALA A 154 -4.69 0.02 -11.83
N GLU A 155 -5.85 -0.22 -12.44
CA GLU A 155 -6.03 -0.17 -13.90
C GLU A 155 -5.72 1.23 -14.45
N LYS A 156 -6.23 2.29 -13.80
CA LYS A 156 -5.95 3.69 -14.19
C LYS A 156 -4.45 4.03 -14.21
N ILE A 157 -3.66 3.49 -13.28
CA ILE A 157 -2.20 3.74 -13.23
C ILE A 157 -1.39 2.74 -14.06
N GLY A 158 -2.05 1.88 -14.85
CA GLY A 158 -1.42 0.94 -15.77
C GLY A 158 -0.78 -0.27 -15.09
N MET A 159 -1.30 -0.73 -13.95
CA MET A 159 -0.80 -1.90 -13.24
C MET A 159 -1.31 -3.24 -13.81
N GLY A 160 -2.41 -3.21 -14.57
CA GLY A 160 -3.07 -4.38 -15.13
C GLY A 160 -4.51 -4.07 -15.55
N ASN A 161 -5.30 -5.09 -15.85
CA ASN A 161 -6.68 -4.95 -16.31
C ASN A 161 -7.68 -5.59 -15.35
N THR A 162 -8.84 -4.96 -15.17
CA THR A 162 -9.92 -5.55 -14.34
C THR A 162 -10.70 -6.64 -15.08
N ARG A 163 -10.55 -6.72 -16.40
CA ARG A 163 -11.17 -7.73 -17.25
C ARG A 163 -10.30 -8.98 -17.31
N TYR A 164 -10.92 -10.13 -17.18
CA TYR A 164 -10.25 -11.43 -17.19
C TYR A 164 -11.15 -12.51 -17.78
N ARG A 165 -10.55 -13.65 -18.13
CA ARG A 165 -11.26 -14.88 -18.48
C ARG A 165 -10.75 -16.00 -17.58
N LEU A 166 -11.67 -16.78 -17.03
CA LEU A 166 -11.34 -17.92 -16.19
C LEU A 166 -11.13 -19.18 -17.04
N PHE A 167 -10.12 -19.94 -16.67
CA PHE A 167 -9.85 -21.28 -17.17
C PHE A 167 -9.65 -22.16 -15.95
N GLU A 168 -10.47 -23.20 -15.82
CA GLU A 168 -10.30 -24.19 -14.77
C GLU A 168 -9.29 -25.24 -15.25
N ILE A 169 -8.33 -25.54 -14.38
CA ILE A 169 -7.35 -26.59 -14.60
C ILE A 169 -7.68 -27.68 -13.59
N ILE A 170 -8.11 -28.83 -14.11
CA ILE A 170 -8.48 -30.03 -13.34
C ILE A 170 -7.20 -30.81 -13.01
#